data_AF-A0A7X7QU99-F1
#
_entry.id   AF-A0A7X7QU99-F1
#
_cell.length_a   1.000
_cell.length_b   1.000
_cell.length_c   1.000
_cell.angle_alpha   90.00
_cell.angle_beta   90.00
_cell.angle_gamma   90.00
#
_symmetry.space_group_name_H-M   'P 1'
#
loop_
_entity.id
_entity.type
_entity.pdbx_description
1 polymer ?
#
loop_
_entity_poly.entity_id
_entity_poly.type
_entity_poly.pdbx_seq_one_letter_code
_entity_poly.pdbx_strand_id
1 'polypeptide(L)' 'MKNMDEKPGDVLTIEELAAYLRIPKSTLYKLVREGKVPSQKIGRHWRFRKGAIDHWLEETRANGPGSGGDL' A
#
# COMPACT_ATOMS: atom_id res chain seq x y z
N MET A 1 21.07 18.86 -19.46
CA MET A 1 19.74 19.10 -18.85
C MET A 1 19.09 17.73 -18.65
N LYS A 2 18.54 17.43 -17.47
CA LYS A 2 18.14 16.09 -17.00
C LYS A 2 17.15 15.38 -17.94
N ASN A 3 17.45 14.13 -18.31
CA ASN A 3 16.42 13.16 -18.70
C ASN A 3 15.69 12.77 -17.39
N MET A 4 14.42 13.15 -17.26
CA MET A 4 13.66 13.07 -16.02
C MET A 4 12.35 12.29 -16.24
N ASP A 5 12.43 11.19 -16.99
CA ASP A 5 11.29 10.32 -17.34
C ASP A 5 11.44 8.91 -16.77
N GLU A 6 12.09 8.79 -15.61
CA GLU A 6 11.98 7.62 -14.74
C GLU A 6 11.47 8.15 -13.39
N LYS A 7 10.14 8.11 -13.19
CA LYS A 7 9.49 8.69 -12.01
C LYS A 7 9.98 7.96 -10.75
N PRO A 8 10.70 8.62 -9.81
CA PRO A 8 11.14 8.00 -8.57
C PRO A 8 10.01 7.74 -7.54
N GLY A 9 8.74 7.77 -7.96
CA GLY A 9 7.56 7.93 -7.10
C GLY A 9 6.71 6.68 -6.87
N ASP A 10 7.07 5.53 -7.42
CA ASP A 10 6.22 4.33 -7.37
C ASP A 10 6.46 3.44 -6.15
N VAL A 11 7.44 3.77 -5.31
CA VAL A 11 7.78 2.97 -4.13
C VAL A 11 7.73 3.84 -2.87
N LEU A 12 6.86 3.45 -1.96
CA LEU A 12 6.67 4.09 -0.66
C LEU A 12 7.51 3.38 0.40
N THR A 13 7.98 4.15 1.37
CA THR A 13 8.42 3.69 2.69
C THR A 13 7.20 3.38 3.57
N ILE A 14 7.45 2.77 4.73
CA ILE A 14 6.36 2.54 5.70
C ILE A 14 5.78 3.84 6.25
N GLU A 15 6.55 4.92 6.25
CA GLU A 15 6.09 6.22 6.74
C GLU A 15 5.16 6.88 5.73
N GLU A 16 5.57 6.89 4.47
CA GLU A 16 4.77 7.41 3.37
C GLU A 16 3.50 6.59 3.17
N LEU A 17 3.57 5.26 3.29
CA LEU A 17 2.38 4.42 3.19
C LEU A 17 1.42 4.64 4.37
N ALA A 18 1.92 4.82 5.60
CA ALA A 18 1.06 5.12 6.75
C ALA A 18 0.32 6.46 6.54
N ALA A 19 1.02 7.47 6.03
CA ALA A 19 0.41 8.75 5.68
C ALA A 19 -0.59 8.61 4.53
N TYR A 20 -0.26 7.82 3.50
CA TYR A 20 -1.11 7.56 2.34
C TYR A 20 -2.43 6.88 2.73
N LEU A 21 -2.35 5.81 3.53
CA LEU A 21 -3.51 5.07 4.03
C LEU A 21 -4.24 5.79 5.17
N ARG A 22 -3.66 6.88 5.71
CA ARG A 22 -4.16 7.63 6.87
C ARG A 22 -4.38 6.74 8.11
N ILE A 23 -3.44 5.83 8.38
CA ILE A 23 -3.46 4.96 9.56
C ILE A 23 -2.20 5.15 10.42
N PRO A 24 -2.26 4.85 11.73
CA PRO A 24 -1.07 4.87 12.57
C PRO A 24 0.02 3.92 12.04
N LYS A 25 1.29 4.35 12.08
CA LYS A 25 2.45 3.51 11.71
C LYS A 25 2.44 2.17 12.45
N SER A 26 2.08 2.16 13.73
CA SER A 26 2.00 0.94 14.55
C SER A 26 1.01 -0.08 14.00
N THR A 27 -0.15 0.37 13.52
CA THR A 27 -1.15 -0.47 12.85
C THR A 27 -0.59 -1.01 11.54
N LEU A 28 0.03 -0.14 10.71
CA LEU A 28 0.64 -0.59 9.46
C LEU A 28 1.75 -1.62 9.70
N TYR A 29 2.60 -1.44 10.72
CA TYR A 29 3.61 -2.42 11.11
C TYR A 29 3.02 -3.79 11.44
N LYS A 30 1.88 -3.85 12.15
CA LYS A 30 1.17 -5.11 12.43
C LYS A 30 0.70 -5.77 11.14
N LEU A 31 0.02 -5.01 10.28
CA LEU A 31 -0.50 -5.53 9.01
C LEU A 31 0.60 -6.08 8.09
N VAL A 32 1.74 -5.38 8.03
CA VAL A 32 2.91 -5.82 7.25
C VAL A 32 3.53 -7.08 7.84
N ARG A 33 3.65 -7.18 9.16
CA ARG A 33 4.14 -8.40 9.83
C ARG A 33 3.21 -9.59 9.64
N GLU A 34 1.90 -9.35 9.59
CA GLU A 34 0.87 -10.36 9.34
C GLU A 34 0.74 -10.72 7.85
N GLY A 35 1.49 -10.06 6.96
CA GLY A 35 1.43 -10.31 5.51
C GLY A 35 0.13 -9.82 4.84
N LYS A 36 -0.64 -8.96 5.52
CA LYS A 36 -1.94 -8.45 5.04
C LYS A 36 -1.83 -7.28 4.07
N VAL A 37 -0.63 -6.74 3.87
CA VAL A 37 -0.36 -5.60 2.98
C VAL A 37 0.75 -5.99 2.01
N PRO A 38 0.56 -5.80 0.69
CA PRO A 38 1.58 -6.07 -0.32
C PRO A 38 2.86 -5.30 -0.01
N SER A 39 3.95 -6.01 0.26
CA SER A 39 5.19 -5.38 0.72
C SER A 39 6.42 -6.18 0.33
N GLN A 40 7.54 -5.49 0.17
CA GLN A 40 8.85 -6.07 -0.08
C GLN A 40 9.82 -5.64 1.02
N LYS A 41 10.53 -6.61 1.60
CA LYS A 41 11.58 -6.36 2.59
C LYS A 41 12.94 -6.33 1.89
N ILE A 42 13.59 -5.17 1.92
CA ILE A 42 14.93 -4.97 1.33
C ILE A 42 15.87 -4.60 2.46
N GLY A 43 16.69 -5.56 2.88
CA GLY A 43 17.52 -5.46 4.08
C GLY A 43 16.66 -5.18 5.32
N ARG A 44 16.85 -4.01 5.94
CA ARG A 44 16.12 -3.57 7.15
C ARG A 44 14.88 -2.74 6.83
N HIS A 45 14.62 -2.44 5.56
CA HIS A 45 13.58 -1.52 5.15
C HIS A 45 12.43 -2.23 4.46
N TRP A 46 11.21 -1.76 4.73
CA TRP A 46 10.02 -2.12 3.98
C TRP A 46 9.81 -1.14 2.83
N ARG A 47 9.40 -1.68 1.69
CA ARG A 47 9.08 -0.96 0.47
C ARG A 47 7.75 -1.44 -0.08
N PHE A 48 6.95 -0.51 -0.56
CA PHE A 48 5.59 -0.75 -0.99
C PHE A 48 5.40 -0.12 -2.36
N ARG A 49 5.13 -0.93 -3.39
CA ARG A 49 4.79 -0.34 -4.69
C ARG A 49 3.41 0.29 -4.61
N LYS A 50 3.30 1.58 -4.95
CA LYS A 50 2.03 2.31 -4.90
C LYS A 50 0.95 1.61 -5.72
N GLY A 51 1.25 1.20 -6.96
CA GLY A 51 0.28 0.48 -7.80
C GLY A 51 -0.21 -0.84 -7.19
N ALA A 52 0.65 -1.57 -6.48
CA ALA A 52 0.24 -2.81 -5.81
C ALA A 52 -0.66 -2.53 -4.59
N ILE A 53 -0.39 -1.44 -3.86
CA ILE A 53 -1.25 -0.98 -2.76
C ILE A 53 -2.62 -0.53 -3.30
N ASP A 54 -2.63 0.24 -4.39
CA ASP A 54 -3.86 0.73 -5.00
C ASP A 54 -4.76 -0.44 -5.44
N HIS A 55 -4.20 -1.44 -6.12
CA HIS A 55 -4.92 -2.66 -6.50
C HIS A 55 -5.45 -3.44 -5.28
N TRP A 56 -4.63 -3.59 -4.24
CA TRP A 56 -5.04 -4.27 -3.01
C TRP A 56 -6.20 -3.57 -2.30
N LEU A 57 -6.24 -2.23 -2.33
CA LEU A 57 -7.36 -1.46 -1.77
C LEU A 57 -8.67 -1.70 -2.56
N GLU A 58 -8.58 -1.83 -3.88
CA GLU A 58 -9.72 -2.14 -4.75
C GLU A 58 -10.26 -3.56 -4.47
N GLU A 59 -9.38 -4.56 -4.40
CA GLU A 59 -9.75 -5.94 -4.07
C GLU A 59 -10.36 -6.09 -2.67
N THR A 60 -9.85 -5.34 -1.69
CA THR A 60 -10.37 -5.36 -0.32
C THR A 60 -11.79 -4.81 -0.24
N ARG A 61 -12.14 -3.84 -1.10
CA ARG A 61 -13.51 -3.33 -1.21
C ARG A 61 -14.45 -4.36 -1.82
N ALA A 62 -14.00 -5.10 -2.83
CA ALA A 62 -14.80 -6.12 -3.49
C ALA A 62 -15.11 -7.34 -2.60
N ASN A 63 -14.27 -7.61 -1.59
CA ASN A 63 -14.45 -8.73 -0.65
C ASN A 63 -15.16 -8.33 0.66
N GLY A 64 -15.65 -7.10 0.78
CA GLY A 64 -16.50 -6.68 1.91
C GLY A 64 -17.94 -7.20 1.75
N PRO A 65 -18.64 -7.56 2.84
CA PRO A 65 -20.07 -7.91 2.77
C PRO A 65 -20.88 -6.64 2.45
N GLY A 66 -20.99 -6.31 1.17
CA GLY A 66 -21.53 -5.02 0.75
C GLY A 66 -21.63 -4.87 -0.77
N SER A 67 -22.21 -5.86 -1.45
CA SER A 67 -22.68 -5.71 -2.83
C SER A 67 -23.95 -6.55 -2.99
N GLY A 68 -24.99 -6.11 -2.30
CA GLY A 68 -26.35 -6.64 -2.38
C GLY A 68 -27.29 -5.52 -1.96
N GLY A 69 -27.51 -4.58 -2.87
CA GLY A 69 -28.34 -3.42 -2.62
C GLY A 69 -28.31 -2.48 -3.80
N ASP A 70 -28.98 -2.86 -4.88
CA ASP A 70 -29.73 -1.97 -5.78
C ASP A 70 -30.43 -2.84 -6.84
N LEU A 71 -31.54 -3.47 -6.44
CA LEU A 71 -32.72 -3.81 -7.25
C LEU A 71 -33.97 -3.68 -6.38
#